data_AF-A0A3D5KJU2-F1
#
_entry.id   AF-A0A3D5KJU2-F1
#
_cell.length_a   1.000
_cell.length_b   1.000
_cell.length_c   1.000
_cell.angle_alpha   90.00
_cell.angle_beta   90.00
_cell.angle_gamma   90.00
#
_symmetry.space_group_name_H-M   'P 1'
#
loop_
_entity.id
_entity.type
_entity.pdbx_description
1 polymer ?
#
loop_
_entity_poly.entity_id
_entity_poly.type
_entity_poly.pdbx_seq_one_letter_code
_entity_poly.pdbx_strand_id
1 'polypeptide(L)'
;MRKYIGTYRVFPEVDLITGKPVDDLYLKGRYDVRVSRYSKDEMSILFLFNQTVNKLLPELKKLKIELYKLSEGDSESIYVFKEKDLDKVAPVLKLQIRGKNIDPMSSKNRLPKEKRIAI
;
A
#
# COMPACT_ATOMS: atom_id res chain seq x y z
N MET A 1 -6.58 7.00 -5.31
CA MET A 1 -6.90 6.13 -4.15
C MET A 1 -8.08 6.60 -3.31
N ARG A 2 -8.44 7.90 -3.34
CA ARG A 2 -9.55 8.45 -2.54
C ARG A 2 -10.89 7.69 -2.66
N LYS A 3 -11.17 7.07 -3.81
CA LYS A 3 -12.37 6.21 -4.01
C LYS A 3 -12.51 5.03 -3.05
N TYR A 4 -11.44 4.65 -2.35
CA TYR A 4 -11.43 3.54 -1.39
C TYR A 4 -11.70 3.94 0.05
N ILE A 5 -11.82 5.25 0.33
CA ILE A 5 -12.24 5.76 1.64
C ILE A 5 -13.63 5.21 1.95
N GLY A 6 -13.86 4.78 3.19
CA GLY A 6 -15.09 4.12 3.62
C GLY A 6 -15.12 2.60 3.41
N THR A 7 -14.24 2.07 2.55
CA THR A 7 -14.04 0.61 2.37
C THR A 7 -12.77 0.15 3.08
N TYR A 8 -11.63 0.78 2.77
CA TYR A 8 -10.33 0.50 3.37
C TYR A 8 -9.79 1.76 4.07
N ARG A 9 -8.81 1.57 4.95
CA ARG A 9 -8.01 2.68 5.46
C ARG A 9 -7.00 3.09 4.39
N VAL A 10 -7.20 4.30 3.88
CA VAL A 10 -6.29 4.96 2.96
C VAL A 10 -5.27 5.76 3.77
N PHE A 11 -3.99 5.50 3.54
CA PHE A 11 -2.89 6.21 4.16
C PHE A 11 -2.26 7.16 3.14
N PRO A 12 -1.82 8.35 3.57
CA PRO A 12 -0.91 9.17 2.79
C PRO A 12 0.54 8.69 3.01
N GLU A 13 1.40 8.94 2.05
CA GLU A 13 2.82 9.10 2.33
C GLU A 13 3.04 10.34 3.21
N VAL A 14 4.16 10.39 3.91
CA VAL A 14 4.42 11.47 4.86
C VAL A 14 5.79 12.06 4.58
N ASP A 15 5.84 13.38 4.44
CA ASP A 15 7.08 14.12 4.38
C ASP A 15 7.85 13.92 5.68
N LEU A 16 9.06 13.34 5.58
CA LEU A 16 9.88 12.98 6.73
C LEU A 16 10.48 14.20 7.45
N ILE A 17 10.57 15.35 6.79
CA ILE A 17 11.05 16.60 7.38
C ILE A 17 9.91 17.27 8.14
N THR A 18 8.79 17.53 7.46
CA THR A 18 7.68 18.29 8.06
C THR A 18 6.73 17.43 8.88
N GLY A 19 6.75 16.12 8.67
CA GLY A 19 5.81 15.15 9.25
C GLY A 19 4.38 15.29 8.70
N LYS A 20 4.19 16.03 7.62
CA LYS A 20 2.87 16.28 7.03
C LYS A 20 2.54 15.25 5.95
N PRO A 21 1.26 14.84 5.85
CA PRO A 21 0.84 13.94 4.78
C PRO A 21 0.97 14.63 3.41
N VAL A 22 1.34 13.86 2.39
CA VAL A 22 1.39 14.27 0.99
C VAL A 22 0.33 13.53 0.16
N ASP A 23 0.07 13.99 -1.07
CA ASP A 23 -1.02 13.48 -1.93
C ASP A 23 -0.81 12.06 -2.48
N ASP A 24 0.38 11.48 -2.33
CA ASP A 24 0.61 10.07 -2.63
C ASP A 24 -0.09 9.19 -1.60
N LEU A 25 -1.03 8.38 -2.07
CA LEU A 25 -1.90 7.58 -1.22
C LEU A 25 -1.71 6.09 -1.47
N TYR A 26 -1.86 5.28 -0.43
CA TYR A 26 -1.80 3.83 -0.51
C TYR A 26 -2.77 3.15 0.46
N LEU A 27 -3.03 1.86 0.22
CA LEU A 27 -3.66 0.95 1.15
C LEU A 27 -2.58 0.12 1.83
N LYS A 28 -2.68 -0.08 3.14
CA LYS A 28 -1.72 -0.87 3.90
C LYS A 28 -2.26 -2.27 4.16
N GLY A 29 -1.46 -3.29 3.86
CA GLY A 29 -1.71 -4.69 4.19
C GLY A 29 -0.89 -5.17 5.37
N ARG A 30 -0.95 -6.48 5.64
CA ARG A 30 -0.08 -7.17 6.60
C ARG A 30 1.38 -7.08 6.16
N TYR A 31 2.30 -7.15 7.12
CA TYR A 31 3.75 -7.08 6.87
C TYR A 31 4.21 -5.81 6.13
N ASP A 32 3.50 -4.70 6.36
CA ASP A 32 3.77 -3.38 5.77
C ASP A 32 3.74 -3.35 4.23
N VAL A 33 3.03 -4.30 3.61
CA VAL A 33 2.77 -4.26 2.16
C VAL A 33 1.93 -3.03 1.84
N ARG A 34 2.30 -2.31 0.78
CA ARG A 34 1.58 -1.12 0.33
C ARG A 34 0.97 -1.37 -1.05
N VAL A 35 -0.28 -0.97 -1.22
CA VAL A 35 -0.97 -1.01 -2.51
C VAL A 35 -1.27 0.42 -2.94
N SER A 36 -0.71 0.88 -4.05
CA SER A 36 -0.91 2.23 -4.56
C SER A 36 -1.35 2.20 -6.03
N ARG A 37 -1.69 3.37 -6.57
CA ARG A 37 -2.11 3.48 -7.98
C ARG A 37 -0.88 3.48 -8.86
N TYR A 38 -0.83 2.58 -9.85
CA TYR A 38 0.23 2.55 -10.84
C TYR A 38 -0.19 3.27 -12.12
N SER A 39 -1.39 2.96 -12.62
CA SER A 39 -1.96 3.61 -13.80
C SER A 39 -3.47 3.84 -13.60
N LYS A 40 -4.18 4.20 -14.68
CA LYS A 40 -5.64 4.41 -14.63
C LYS A 40 -6.37 3.15 -14.13
N ASP A 41 -5.96 1.98 -14.63
CA ASP A 41 -6.64 0.70 -14.43
C ASP A 41 -5.80 -0.35 -13.69
N GLU A 42 -4.61 0.03 -13.21
CA GLU A 42 -3.67 -0.86 -12.53
C GLU A 42 -3.22 -0.32 -11.19
N MET A 43 -2.95 -1.26 -10.29
CA MET A 43 -2.42 -1.00 -8.96
C MET A 43 -1.10 -1.73 -8.79
N SER A 44 -0.19 -1.11 -8.06
CA SER A 44 1.07 -1.72 -7.65
C SER A 44 0.97 -2.27 -6.24
N ILE A 45 1.73 -3.31 -5.96
CA ILE A 45 1.98 -3.87 -4.63
C ILE A 45 3.48 -3.68 -4.38
N LEU A 46 3.83 -2.85 -3.40
CA LEU A 46 5.18 -2.73 -2.88
C LEU A 46 5.38 -3.72 -1.74
N PHE A 47 6.34 -4.62 -1.91
CA PHE A 47 6.86 -5.48 -0.86
C PHE A 47 8.22 -4.94 -0.41
N LEU A 48 8.32 -4.47 0.83
CA LEU A 48 9.57 -3.93 1.38
C LEU A 48 10.59 -5.02 1.78
N PHE A 49 10.15 -6.28 1.87
CA PHE A 49 10.99 -7.38 2.33
C PHE A 49 10.75 -8.65 1.52
N ASN A 50 11.84 -9.28 1.05
CA ASN A 50 11.80 -10.57 0.33
C ASN A 50 11.07 -11.68 1.10
N GLN A 51 11.20 -11.71 2.43
CA GLN A 51 10.46 -12.68 3.27
C GLN A 51 8.94 -12.53 3.14
N THR A 52 8.46 -11.29 2.98
CA THR A 52 7.04 -11.00 2.78
C THR A 52 6.58 -11.46 1.39
N VAL A 53 7.40 -11.24 0.37
CA VAL A 53 7.16 -11.72 -1.01
C VAL A 53 7.01 -13.23 -1.02
N ASN A 54 7.97 -13.96 -0.41
CA ASN A 54 7.98 -15.42 -0.38
C ASN A 54 6.73 -16.02 0.28
N LYS A 55 6.13 -15.30 1.23
CA LYS A 55 4.88 -15.72 1.89
C LYS A 55 3.64 -15.39 1.05
N LEU A 56 3.57 -14.16 0.52
CA LEU A 56 2.33 -13.64 -0.08
C LEU A 56 2.20 -13.91 -1.58
N LEU A 57 3.31 -13.92 -2.33
CA LEU A 57 3.28 -14.11 -3.78
C LEU A 57 2.66 -15.46 -4.19
N PRO A 58 2.95 -16.61 -3.52
CA PRO A 58 2.26 -17.86 -3.83
C PRO A 58 0.76 -17.82 -3.57
N GLU A 59 0.31 -17.10 -2.54
CA GLU A 59 -1.13 -16.92 -2.26
C GLU A 59 -1.80 -16.06 -3.35
N LEU A 60 -1.15 -14.97 -3.79
CA LEU A 60 -1.66 -14.11 -4.86
C LEU A 60 -1.74 -14.85 -6.20
N LYS A 61 -0.75 -15.70 -6.53
CA LYS A 61 -0.76 -16.51 -7.76
C LYS A 61 -1.93 -17.50 -7.82
N LYS A 62 -2.47 -17.95 -6.68
CA LYS A 62 -3.65 -18.83 -6.62
C LYS A 62 -4.94 -18.14 -7.05
N LEU A 63 -4.98 -16.80 -7.06
CA LEU A 63 -6.18 -16.03 -7.42
C LEU A 63 -6.50 -16.05 -8.92
N LYS A 64 -5.61 -16.60 -9.77
CA LYS A 64 -5.75 -16.63 -11.24
C LYS A 64 -6.01 -15.23 -11.84
N ILE A 65 -5.30 -14.23 -11.33
CA ILE A 65 -5.32 -12.85 -11.82
C ILE A 65 -4.06 -12.55 -12.64
N GLU A 66 -4.12 -11.53 -13.48
CA GLU A 66 -2.92 -10.98 -14.11
C GLU A 66 -2.09 -10.25 -13.04
N LEU A 67 -0.94 -10.83 -12.71
CA LEU A 67 0.03 -10.27 -11.77
C LEU A 67 1.43 -10.41 -12.39
N TYR A 68 2.11 -9.30 -12.62
CA TYR A 68 3.47 -9.30 -13.16
C TYR A 68 4.41 -8.48 -12.27
N LYS A 69 5.69 -8.84 -12.29
CA LYS A 69 6.75 -8.14 -11.56
C LYS A 69 7.18 -6.93 -12.37
N LEU A 70 7.12 -5.74 -11.77
CA LEU A 70 7.55 -4.49 -12.39
C LEU A 70 9.03 -4.20 -12.10
N SER A 71 9.45 -4.39 -10.85
CA SER A 71 10.83 -4.16 -10.42
C SER A 71 11.21 -5.05 -9.23
N GLU A 72 12.51 -5.24 -9.05
CA GLU A 72 13.12 -5.94 -7.93
C GLU A 72 14.44 -5.25 -7.61
N GLY A 73 14.63 -4.91 -6.34
CA GLY A 73 15.90 -4.51 -5.77
C GLY A 73 16.38 -5.53 -4.74
N ASP A 74 17.40 -5.18 -3.96
CA ASP A 74 18.05 -6.13 -3.03
C ASP A 74 17.10 -6.65 -1.95
N SER A 75 16.16 -5.81 -1.49
CA SER A 75 15.23 -6.12 -0.41
C SER A 75 13.77 -5.93 -0.75
N GLU A 76 13.47 -5.12 -1.77
CA GLU A 76 12.13 -4.74 -2.15
C GLU A 76 11.77 -5.17 -3.56
N SER A 77 10.49 -5.36 -3.82
CA SER A 77 9.97 -5.63 -5.16
C SER A 77 8.60 -5.04 -5.35
N ILE A 78 8.29 -4.72 -6.60
CA ILE A 78 7.01 -4.16 -7.02
C ILE A 78 6.35 -5.13 -7.99
N TYR A 79 5.09 -5.46 -7.71
CA TYR A 79 4.22 -6.22 -8.61
C TYR A 79 3.02 -5.37 -9.01
N VAL A 80 2.44 -5.63 -10.19
CA VAL A 80 1.30 -4.89 -10.71
C VAL A 80 0.17 -5.84 -11.08
N PHE A 81 -1.06 -5.42 -10.79
CA PHE A 81 -2.28 -6.14 -11.13
C PHE A 81 -3.39 -5.17 -11.57
N LYS A 82 -4.42 -5.69 -12.23
CA LYS A 82 -5.59 -4.88 -12.65
C LYS A 82 -6.42 -4.45 -11.44
N GLU A 83 -6.80 -3.18 -11.37
CA GLU A 83 -7.56 -2.62 -10.26
C GLU A 83 -8.89 -3.34 -10.00
N LYS A 84 -9.52 -3.89 -11.04
CA LYS A 84 -10.74 -4.71 -10.95
C LYS A 84 -10.59 -5.96 -10.07
N ASP A 85 -9.36 -6.44 -9.87
CA ASP A 85 -9.05 -7.63 -9.08
C ASP A 85 -8.72 -7.29 -7.61
N LEU A 86 -8.81 -6.01 -7.20
CA LEU A 86 -8.52 -5.59 -5.83
C LEU A 86 -9.34 -6.36 -4.79
N ASP A 87 -10.60 -6.67 -5.06
CA ASP A 87 -11.46 -7.39 -4.11
C ASP A 87 -10.97 -8.84 -3.86
N LYS A 88 -10.24 -9.43 -4.81
CA LYS A 88 -9.59 -10.74 -4.64
C LYS A 88 -8.24 -10.62 -3.93
N VAL A 89 -7.49 -9.55 -4.22
CA VAL A 89 -6.15 -9.30 -3.66
C VAL A 89 -6.24 -8.87 -2.20
N ALA A 90 -7.23 -8.05 -1.85
CA ALA A 90 -7.35 -7.41 -0.55
C ALA A 90 -7.42 -8.40 0.64
N PRO A 91 -8.17 -9.52 0.57
CA PRO A 91 -8.17 -10.54 1.62
C PRO A 91 -6.80 -11.19 1.83
N VAL A 92 -6.07 -11.50 0.75
CA VAL A 92 -4.73 -12.11 0.81
C VAL A 92 -3.73 -11.16 1.49
N LEU A 93 -3.75 -9.90 1.09
CA LEU A 93 -2.89 -8.86 1.69
C LEU A 93 -3.37 -8.42 3.08
N LYS A 94 -4.57 -8.84 3.51
CA LYS A 94 -5.25 -8.36 4.73
C LYS A 94 -5.25 -6.83 4.80
N LEU A 95 -5.77 -6.17 3.77
CA LEU A 95 -5.83 -4.71 3.74
C LEU A 95 -6.57 -4.15 4.94
N GLN A 96 -6.01 -3.10 5.52
CA GLN A 96 -6.52 -2.54 6.77
C GLN A 96 -7.86 -1.84 6.56
N ILE A 97 -8.85 -2.22 7.37
CA ILE A 97 -10.20 -1.61 7.36
C ILE A 97 -10.40 -0.67 8.56
N ARG A 98 -9.73 -0.94 9.70
CA ARG A 98 -9.87 -0.10 10.91
C ARG A 98 -9.36 1.32 10.64
N GLY A 99 -10.26 2.29 10.79
CA GLY A 99 -9.99 3.70 10.49
C GLY A 99 -10.30 4.12 9.05
N LYS A 100 -11.06 3.33 8.29
CA LYS A 100 -11.48 3.61 6.90
C LYS A 100 -12.15 4.96 6.63
N ASN A 101 -12.70 5.59 7.68
CA ASN A 101 -13.36 6.91 7.58
C ASN A 101 -12.43 8.07 7.98
N ILE A 102 -11.16 7.80 8.34
CA ILE A 102 -10.20 8.85 8.62
C ILE A 102 -9.75 9.45 7.29
N ASP A 103 -9.90 10.76 7.13
CA ASP A 103 -9.35 11.49 6.00
C ASP A 103 -7.82 11.25 5.92
N PRO A 104 -7.27 10.81 4.78
CA PRO A 104 -5.82 10.66 4.62
C PRO A 104 -5.04 11.90 5.04
N MET A 105 -5.53 13.10 4.77
CA MET A 105 -4.87 14.37 5.10
C MET A 105 -5.12 14.85 6.53
N SER A 106 -5.80 14.05 7.35
CA SER A 106 -6.02 14.34 8.76
C SER A 106 -4.70 14.44 9.53
N SER A 107 -4.68 15.30 10.55
CA SER A 107 -3.59 15.35 11.54
C SER A 107 -3.30 14.01 12.21
N LYS A 108 -4.27 13.08 12.22
CA LYS A 108 -4.14 11.71 12.72
C LYS A 108 -3.12 10.85 11.95
N ASN A 109 -2.72 11.26 10.74
CA ASN A 109 -1.72 10.55 9.93
C ASN A 109 -0.37 11.29 9.90
N ARG A 110 -0.15 12.30 10.75
CA ARG A 110 1.14 13.01 10.82
C ARG A 110 2.20 12.14 11.47
N LEU A 111 3.44 12.31 11.01
CA LEU A 111 4.59 11.67 11.63
C LEU A 111 4.89 12.35 12.98
N PRO A 112 5.04 11.58 14.08
CA PRO A 112 5.50 12.09 15.37
C PRO A 112 6.83 12.82 15.22
N LYS A 113 7.10 13.83 16.07
CA LYS A 113 8.30 14.66 15.96
C LYS A 113 9.59 13.84 16.06
N GLU A 114 9.58 12.80 16.89
CA GLU A 114 10.73 11.93 17.17
C GLU A 114 11.13 11.08 15.96
N LYS A 115 10.22 10.93 14.98
CA LYS A 115 10.46 10.16 13.75
C LYS A 115 10.80 11.04 12.55
N ARG A 116 10.86 12.36 12.73
CA ARG A 116 11.21 13.30 11.66
C ARG A 116 12.72 13.37 11.49
N ILE A 117 13.15 13.66 10.26
CA ILE A 117 14.54 13.97 9.96
C ILE A 117 14.82 15.38 10.47
N ALA A 118 15.82 15.53 11.34
CA ALA A 118 16.33 16.82 11.77
C ALA A 118 17.26 17.40 10.68
N ILE A 119 17.17 18.71 10.47
CA ILE A 119 18.13 19.50 9.68
C ILE A 119 19.11 20.13 10.66
#